data_AF-E8RKH1-F1
#
_entry.id   AF-E8RKH1-F1
#
_cell.length_a   1.000
_cell.length_b   1.000
_cell.length_c   1.000
_cell.angle_alpha   90.00
_cell.angle_beta   90.00
_cell.angle_gamma   90.00
#
_symmetry.space_group_name_H-M   'P 1'
#
loop_
_entity.id
_entity.type
_entity.pdbx_description
1 polymer ?
#
loop_
_entity_poly.entity_id
_entity_poly.type
_entity_poly.pdbx_seq_one_letter_code
_entity_poly.pdbx_strand_id
1 'polypeptide(L)'
;MTQPKQLSTEAFNALTAEFIHIANAQAKAVDSFAISEGAFLHAAARYSAFVTAVDEPTGADMLAKKEEMVARISARFREYLNIHYVEYAKNFDTYMAKMPGEKDKG
;
A
#
# COMPACT_ATOMS: atom_id res chain seq x y z
N MET A 1 16.68 23.96 9.04
CA MET A 1 15.91 22.93 8.30
C MET A 1 15.02 22.25 9.32
N THR A 2 13.70 22.37 9.19
CA THR A 2 12.75 21.73 10.10
C THR A 2 12.69 20.24 9.74
N GLN A 3 12.96 19.35 10.70
CA GLN A 3 12.75 17.91 10.51
C GLN A 3 11.31 17.69 10.00
N PRO A 4 11.08 16.85 8.97
CA PRO A 4 9.73 16.56 8.55
C PRO A 4 8.95 16.02 9.75
N LYS A 5 7.78 16.61 10.03
CA LYS A 5 6.90 16.13 11.10
C LYS A 5 6.60 14.65 10.84
N GLN A 6 6.89 13.82 11.84
CA GLN A 6 6.50 12.43 11.83
C GLN A 6 4.97 12.36 11.68
N LEU A 7 4.49 11.51 10.78
CA LEU A 7 3.05 11.39 10.53
C LEU A 7 2.35 10.95 11.83
N SER A 8 1.35 11.72 12.29
CA SER A 8 0.52 11.26 13.41
C SER A 8 -0.30 10.03 12.98
N THR A 9 -0.73 9.20 13.93
CA THR A 9 -1.60 8.05 13.64
C THR A 9 -2.87 8.47 12.89
N GLU A 10 -3.46 9.60 13.25
CA GLU A 10 -4.63 10.14 12.58
C GLU A 10 -4.33 10.54 11.13
N ALA A 11 -3.23 11.26 10.90
CA ALA A 11 -2.81 11.65 9.55
C ALA A 11 -2.45 10.42 8.69
N PHE A 12 -1.84 9.40 9.30
CA PHE A 12 -1.58 8.11 8.65
C PHE A 12 -2.87 7.43 8.22
N ASN A 13 -3.83 7.29 9.13
CA ASN A 13 -5.11 6.67 8.85
C ASN A 13 -5.87 7.42 7.75
N ALA A 14 -5.91 8.75 7.82
CA ALA A 14 -6.54 9.57 6.78
C ALA A 14 -5.90 9.37 5.41
N LEU A 15 -4.56 9.43 5.33
CA LEU A 15 -3.84 9.26 4.07
C LEU A 15 -4.02 7.85 3.47
N THR A 16 -3.97 6.81 4.31
CA THR A 16 -4.24 5.43 3.85
C THR A 16 -5.67 5.27 3.32
N ALA A 17 -6.65 5.89 3.97
CA ALA A 17 -8.04 5.88 3.52
C ALA A 17 -8.23 6.60 2.18
N GLU A 18 -7.51 7.69 1.92
CA GLU A 18 -7.53 8.38 0.63
C GLU A 18 -7.01 7.49 -0.50
N PHE A 19 -5.91 6.77 -0.29
CA PHE A 19 -5.41 5.83 -1.30
C PHE A 19 -6.39 4.69 -1.57
N ILE A 20 -7.02 4.14 -0.53
CA ILE A 20 -8.06 3.11 -0.66
C ILE A 20 -9.28 3.66 -1.39
N HIS A 21 -9.68 4.91 -1.12
CA HIS A 21 -10.79 5.56 -1.81
C HIS A 21 -10.55 5.65 -3.32
N ILE A 22 -9.33 6.02 -3.72
CA ILE A 22 -8.93 6.05 -5.13
C ILE A 22 -9.01 4.64 -5.74
N ALA A 23 -8.45 3.63 -5.08
CA ALA A 23 -8.49 2.25 -5.56
C ALA A 23 -9.94 1.74 -5.71
N ASN A 24 -10.81 2.01 -4.73
CA ASN A 24 -12.23 1.66 -4.77
C ASN A 24 -12.98 2.36 -5.91
N ALA A 25 -12.62 3.59 -6.25
CA ALA A 25 -13.20 4.29 -7.39
C ALA A 25 -12.83 3.59 -8.71
N GLN A 26 -11.58 3.14 -8.85
CA GLN A 26 -11.11 2.39 -10.03
C GLN A 26 -11.72 0.99 -10.10
N ALA A 27 -11.97 0.35 -8.96
CA ALA A 27 -12.56 -1.00 -8.86
C ALA A 27 -13.99 -1.09 -9.43
N LYS A 28 -14.62 0.04 -9.74
CA LYS A 28 -15.90 0.09 -10.46
C LYS A 28 -15.77 -0.31 -11.93
N ALA A 29 -14.57 -0.20 -12.52
CA ALA A 29 -14.33 -0.41 -13.94
C ALA A 29 -13.17 -1.39 -14.23
N VAL A 30 -12.31 -1.66 -13.24
CA VAL A 30 -11.13 -2.53 -13.37
C VAL A 30 -11.17 -3.58 -12.27
N ASP A 31 -10.68 -4.77 -12.56
CA ASP A 31 -10.56 -5.85 -11.57
C ASP A 31 -9.76 -5.39 -10.34
N SER A 32 -10.32 -5.63 -9.15
CA SER A 32 -9.74 -5.19 -7.88
C SER A 32 -8.37 -5.81 -7.62
N PHE A 33 -8.15 -7.04 -8.07
CA PHE A 33 -6.88 -7.72 -7.88
C PHE A 33 -5.80 -7.09 -8.78
N ALA A 34 -6.11 -6.83 -10.05
CA ALA A 34 -5.23 -6.11 -10.97
C ALA A 34 -4.87 -4.68 -10.49
N ILE A 35 -5.81 -3.99 -9.84
CA ILE A 35 -5.53 -2.70 -9.17
C ILE A 35 -4.53 -2.91 -8.03
N SER A 36 -4.77 -3.88 -7.15
CA SER A 36 -3.96 -4.14 -5.96
C SER A 36 -2.53 -4.58 -6.31
N GLU A 37 -2.38 -5.68 -7.06
CA GLU A 37 -1.07 -6.27 -7.36
C GLU A 37 -0.30 -5.52 -8.47
N GLY A 38 -1.03 -4.89 -9.39
CA GLY A 38 -0.46 -4.22 -10.55
C GLY A 38 -0.26 -2.73 -10.28
N ALA A 39 -1.33 -1.96 -10.44
CA ALA A 39 -1.26 -0.50 -10.47
C ALA A 39 -0.79 0.10 -9.14
N PHE A 40 -1.39 -0.35 -8.04
CA PHE A 40 -1.16 0.26 -6.73
C PHE A 40 0.20 -0.13 -6.14
N LEU A 41 0.58 -1.40 -6.23
CA LEU A 41 1.93 -1.86 -5.86
C LEU A 41 3.02 -1.18 -6.69
N HIS A 42 2.82 -1.04 -8.01
CA HIS A 42 3.78 -0.35 -8.87
C HIS A 42 3.89 1.15 -8.53
N ALA A 43 2.77 1.83 -8.26
CA ALA A 43 2.76 3.22 -7.82
C ALA A 43 3.51 3.41 -6.49
N ALA A 44 3.26 2.55 -5.51
CA ALA A 44 3.96 2.56 -4.22
C ALA A 44 5.47 2.35 -4.39
N ALA A 45 5.89 1.42 -5.25
CA ALA A 45 7.29 1.19 -5.56
C ALA A 45 7.96 2.41 -6.21
N ARG A 46 7.32 3.03 -7.20
CA ARG A 46 7.83 4.24 -7.87
C ARG A 46 7.98 5.41 -6.90
N TYR A 47 6.96 5.65 -6.09
CA TYR A 47 7.00 6.72 -5.09
C TYR A 47 8.11 6.47 -4.07
N SER A 48 8.25 5.23 -3.58
CA SER A 48 9.30 4.89 -2.62
C SER A 48 10.70 5.07 -3.21
N ALA A 49 10.93 4.63 -4.45
CA ALA A 49 12.21 4.82 -5.14
C ALA A 49 12.54 6.31 -5.32
N PHE A 50 11.55 7.13 -5.69
CA PHE A 50 11.71 8.57 -5.79
C PHE A 50 12.11 9.19 -4.45
N VAL A 51 11.39 8.89 -3.36
CA VAL A 51 11.70 9.42 -2.02
C VAL A 51 13.11 9.04 -1.58
N THR A 52 13.55 7.80 -1.85
CA THR A 52 14.93 7.39 -1.52
C THR A 52 15.98 8.05 -2.40
N ALA A 53 15.63 8.52 -3.60
CA ALA A 53 16.56 9.18 -4.50
C ALA A 53 16.82 10.65 -4.13
N VAL A 54 15.83 11.33 -3.51
CA VAL A 54 15.89 12.77 -3.18
C VAL A 54 17.06 13.10 -2.24
N ASP A 55 17.47 12.15 -1.40
CA ASP A 55 18.53 12.35 -0.41
C ASP A 55 19.92 11.90 -0.91
N GLU A 56 20.05 11.44 -2.16
CA GLU A 56 21.30 10.90 -2.70
C GLU A 56 22.04 11.92 -3.59
N PRO A 57 23.36 12.09 -3.44
CA PRO A 57 24.13 13.05 -4.25
C PRO A 57 24.19 12.68 -5.74
N THR A 58 24.19 11.38 -6.05
CA THR A 58 24.29 10.86 -7.41
C THR A 58 23.46 9.59 -7.59
N GLY A 59 23.19 9.23 -8.85
CA GLY A 59 22.56 7.94 -9.17
C GLY A 59 23.42 6.73 -8.77
N ALA A 60 24.74 6.87 -8.71
CA ALA A 60 25.63 5.79 -8.26
C ALA A 60 25.47 5.55 -6.75
N ASP A 61 25.34 6.62 -5.95
CA ASP A 61 25.11 6.52 -4.50
C ASP A 61 23.74 5.87 -4.20
N MET A 62 22.70 6.27 -4.96
CA MET A 62 21.39 5.62 -4.91
C MET A 62 21.48 4.11 -5.23
N LEU A 63 22.21 3.73 -6.28
CA LEU A 63 22.37 2.33 -6.66
C LEU A 63 23.14 1.51 -5.62
N ALA A 64 24.13 2.11 -4.96
CA ALA A 64 24.89 1.46 -3.89
C ALA A 64 24.00 1.06 -2.69
N LYS A 65 22.92 1.81 -2.43
CA LYS A 65 21.95 1.56 -1.34
C LYS A 65 20.69 0.82 -1.79
N LYS A 66 20.55 0.52 -3.09
CA LYS A 66 19.33 -0.04 -3.69
C LYS A 66 18.84 -1.29 -2.93
N GLU A 67 19.72 -2.27 -2.70
CA GLU A 67 19.33 -3.53 -2.06
C GLU A 67 18.87 -3.33 -0.61
N GLU A 68 19.53 -2.43 0.14
CA GLU A 68 19.12 -2.06 1.49
C GLU A 68 17.72 -1.45 1.51
N MET A 69 17.46 -0.49 0.61
CA MET A 69 16.16 0.17 0.53
C MET A 69 15.04 -0.78 0.07
N VAL A 70 15.31 -1.63 -0.92
CA VAL A 70 14.37 -2.66 -1.37
C VAL A 70 14.03 -3.62 -0.23
N ALA A 71 15.03 -4.10 0.51
CA ALA A 71 14.81 -4.98 1.66
C ALA A 71 13.97 -4.29 2.75
N ARG A 72 14.31 -3.04 3.09
CA ARG A 72 13.60 -2.25 4.11
C ARG A 72 12.12 -2.04 3.75
N ILE A 73 11.84 -1.58 2.53
CA ILE A 73 10.48 -1.26 2.08
C ILE A 73 9.64 -2.54 1.91
N SER A 74 10.19 -3.57 1.26
CA SER A 74 9.48 -4.82 1.04
C SER A 74 9.17 -5.57 2.34
N ALA A 75 10.06 -5.50 3.34
CA ALA A 75 9.79 -6.06 4.67
C ALA A 75 8.60 -5.37 5.36
N ARG A 76 8.47 -4.03 5.24
CA ARG A 76 7.32 -3.29 5.78
C ARG A 76 6.02 -3.69 5.08
N PHE A 77 6.03 -3.79 3.75
CA PHE A 77 4.85 -4.25 3.00
C PHE A 77 4.42 -5.65 3.42
N ARG A 78 5.38 -6.58 3.53
CA ARG A 78 5.12 -7.96 3.99
C ARG A 78 4.50 -7.99 5.39
N GLU A 79 4.99 -7.18 6.31
CA GLU A 79 4.46 -7.08 7.67
C GLU A 79 2.99 -6.64 7.67
N TYR A 80 2.67 -5.52 6.99
CA TYR A 80 1.29 -5.04 6.92
C TYR A 80 0.35 -6.05 6.24
N LEU A 81 0.81 -6.66 5.14
CA LEU A 81 0.03 -7.67 4.44
C LEU A 81 -0.29 -8.85 5.36
N ASN A 82 0.70 -9.37 6.09
CA ASN A 82 0.50 -10.47 7.04
C ASN A 82 -0.47 -10.10 8.17
N ILE A 83 -0.36 -8.89 8.73
CA ILE A 83 -1.29 -8.39 9.76
C ILE A 83 -2.73 -8.44 9.24
N HIS A 84 -2.97 -7.93 8.03
CA HIS A 84 -4.31 -7.93 7.45
C HIS A 84 -4.79 -9.34 7.08
N TYR A 85 -3.94 -10.23 6.57
CA TYR A 85 -4.34 -11.63 6.33
C TYR A 85 -4.79 -12.32 7.62
N VAL A 86 -4.05 -12.16 8.72
CA VAL A 86 -4.43 -12.74 10.03
C VAL A 86 -5.74 -12.14 10.54
N GLU A 87 -5.93 -10.83 10.38
CA GLU A 87 -7.13 -10.13 10.78
C GLU A 87 -8.37 -10.58 9.99
N TYR A 88 -8.28 -10.59 8.65
CA TYR A 88 -9.35 -11.08 7.77
C TYR A 88 -9.66 -12.56 8.01
N ALA A 89 -8.64 -13.40 8.25
CA ALA A 89 -8.85 -14.81 8.57
C ALA A 89 -9.61 -14.98 9.90
N LYS A 90 -9.26 -14.19 10.92
CA LYS A 90 -9.94 -14.20 12.22
C LYS A 90 -11.41 -13.75 12.12
N ASN A 91 -11.70 -12.79 11.25
CA ASN A 91 -13.02 -12.19 11.11
C ASN A 91 -13.79 -12.69 9.87
N PHE A 92 -13.32 -13.77 9.24
CA PHE A 92 -13.75 -14.20 7.91
C PHE A 92 -15.27 -14.34 7.79
N ASP A 93 -15.89 -15.14 8.67
CA ASP A 93 -17.33 -15.41 8.62
C ASP A 93 -18.15 -14.12 8.76
N THR A 94 -17.69 -13.19 9.61
CA THR A 94 -18.38 -11.92 9.86
C THR A 94 -18.28 -10.98 8.66
N TYR A 95 -17.13 -10.95 7.98
CA TYR A 95 -16.92 -10.09 6.83
C TYR A 95 -17.59 -10.63 5.58
N MET A 96 -17.50 -11.95 5.34
CA MET A 96 -18.11 -12.56 4.17
C MET A 96 -19.63 -12.63 4.27
N ALA A 97 -20.21 -12.74 5.47
CA ALA A 97 -21.66 -12.65 5.66
C ALA A 97 -22.26 -11.28 5.28
N LYS A 98 -21.45 -10.21 5.21
CA LYS A 98 -21.88 -8.86 4.83
C LYS A 98 -21.68 -8.55 3.36
N MET A 99 -21.03 -9.44 2.61
CA MET A 99 -20.85 -9.28 1.17
C MET A 99 -22.14 -9.70 0.46
N PRO A 100 -22.64 -8.93 -0.53
CA PRO A 100 -23.79 -9.35 -1.33
C PRO A 100 -23.51 -10.72 -1.94
N GLY A 101 -24.48 -11.63 -1.80
CA GLY A 101 -24.36 -12.95 -2.42
C GLY A 101 -24.27 -12.82 -3.94
N GLU A 102 -23.64 -13.79 -4.59
CA GLU A 102 -23.53 -13.85 -6.06
C GLU A 102 -24.90 -13.80 -6.77
N LYS A 103 -25.99 -14.10 -6.04
CA LYS A 103 -27.38 -14.03 -6.50
C LYS A 103 -28.02 -12.62 -6.47
N ASP A 104 -27.37 -11.65 -5.82
CA ASP A 104 -27.89 -10.28 -5.65
C ASP A 104 -27.28 -9.29 -6.66
N LYS A 105 -26.37 -9.73 -7.53
CA LYS A 105 -25.79 -8.94 -8.63
C LYS A 105 -26.63 -9.01 -9.91
N GLY A 106 -27.95 -8.89 -9.75
CA GLY A 106 -28.91 -8.80 -10.86
C GLY A 106 -28.76 -7.52 -11.67
#